data_AF-A0A3S3QBM6-F1
#
_entry.id   AF-A0A3S3QBM6-F1
#
_cell.length_a   1.000
_cell.length_b   1.000
_cell.length_c   1.000
_cell.angle_alpha   90.00
_cell.angle_beta   90.00
_cell.angle_gamma   90.00
#
_symmetry.space_group_name_H-M   'P 1'
#
loop_
_entity.id
_entity.type
_entity.pdbx_description
1 polymer ?
#
loop_
_entity_poly.entity_id
_entity_poly.type
_entity_poly.pdbx_seq_one_letter_code
_entity_poly.pdbx_strand_id
1 'polypeptide(L)'
;MTNTYVVRYTEIQIPNNHIYVYTDISSTPTSPVTPDHRSYFSSLDHLLLQLVEEEESNRWDAWKLSDSRDLEIRFALSGDSQVAMAWEVILWLVSFFISMALIALAFYQLICLSDLEFDYINPYDSSSRINAVVIPEFVIQGAVCALFLITWHWFMFLIMAPVTYFHIRLYLQRKHLIDVTEVFRLLNDEKKIRLVKLVFYLTLLFITIYRLVASAVTSLVDEDDALLGSGI
;
A
#
# COMPACT_ATOMS: atom_id res chain seq x y z
N MET A 1 52.54 58.55 38.16
CA MET A 1 52.13 57.84 36.93
C MET A 1 52.22 56.34 37.18
N THR A 2 51.08 55.70 37.46
CA THR A 2 50.67 54.33 37.07
C THR A 2 49.37 54.01 37.82
N ASN A 3 48.24 53.97 37.11
CA ASN A 3 46.96 53.50 37.68
C ASN A 3 46.96 51.97 37.62
N THR A 4 46.89 51.32 38.78
CA THR A 4 46.81 49.86 38.89
C THR A 4 45.35 49.43 38.82
N TYR A 5 44.96 48.74 37.75
CA TYR A 5 43.65 48.10 37.63
C TYR A 5 43.76 46.66 38.14
N VAL A 6 42.87 46.26 39.05
CA VAL A 6 42.77 44.86 39.51
C VAL A 6 41.56 44.25 38.80
N VAL A 7 41.82 43.34 37.86
CA VAL A 7 40.78 42.58 37.16
C VAL A 7 40.64 41.23 37.86
N ARG A 8 39.42 40.89 38.33
CA ARG A 8 39.10 39.53 38.80
C ARG A 8 38.43 38.75 37.69
N TYR A 9 38.91 37.54 37.46
CA TYR A 9 38.33 36.55 36.56
C TYR A 9 37.71 35.42 37.38
N THR A 10 36.48 35.06 37.04
CA THR A 10 35.83 33.84 37.55
C THR A 10 35.66 32.92 36.36
N GLU A 11 36.38 31.80 36.35
CA GLU A 11 36.32 30.81 35.29
C GLU A 11 35.15 29.86 35.55
N ILE A 12 34.23 29.74 34.59
CA ILE A 12 33.13 28.78 34.65
C ILE A 12 33.43 27.67 33.64
N GLN A 13 33.69 26.46 34.14
CA GLN A 13 34.01 25.30 33.31
C GLN A 13 32.73 24.61 32.83
N ILE A 14 32.53 24.59 31.51
CA ILE A 14 31.56 23.73 30.81
C ILE A 14 32.37 22.82 29.87
N PRO A 15 32.04 21.52 29.72
CA PRO A 15 32.90 20.61 28.96
C PRO A 15 33.00 21.03 27.49
N ASN A 16 34.24 21.18 27.02
CA ASN A 16 34.67 21.48 25.65
C ASN A 16 34.54 22.92 25.11
N ASN A 17 34.29 23.95 25.93
CA ASN A 17 34.52 25.33 25.49
C ASN A 17 34.80 26.28 26.67
N HIS A 18 36.01 26.87 26.73
CA HIS A 18 36.35 27.87 27.76
C HIS A 18 35.76 29.22 27.35
N ILE A 19 34.75 29.70 28.08
CA ILE A 19 34.19 31.05 27.90
C ILE A 19 34.61 31.89 29.10
N TYR A 20 35.41 32.93 28.86
CA TYR A 20 35.80 33.90 29.88
C TYR A 20 34.73 34.98 30.00
N VAL A 21 34.03 35.05 31.14
CA VAL A 21 33.04 36.09 31.43
C VAL A 21 33.67 37.13 32.35
N TYR A 22 33.70 38.39 31.90
CA TYR A 22 34.20 39.51 32.69
C TYR A 22 33.18 39.90 33.76
N THR A 23 33.56 39.85 35.04
CA THR A 23 32.71 40.31 36.14
C THR A 23 33.38 41.49 36.86
N ASP A 24 32.88 42.67 36.51
CA ASP A 24 32.96 43.96 37.20
C ASP A 24 34.31 44.70 37.30
N ILE A 25 34.26 46.03 37.08
CA ILE A 25 35.40 46.96 37.21
C ILE A 25 35.06 47.89 38.38
N SER A 26 35.51 47.55 39.60
CA SER A 26 35.30 48.42 40.76
C SER A 26 36.18 49.68 40.63
N SER A 27 35.56 50.84 40.38
CA SER A 27 36.22 52.15 40.49
C SER A 27 35.78 52.85 41.78
N THR A 28 36.73 53.25 42.63
CA THR A 28 36.47 54.18 43.74
C THR A 28 36.26 55.60 43.18
N PRO A 29 35.35 56.40 43.77
CA PRO A 29 34.71 57.50 43.06
C PRO A 29 35.51 58.80 43.13
N THR A 30 35.68 59.47 41.99
CA THR A 30 35.91 60.93 41.97
C THR A 30 35.09 61.58 40.86
N SER A 31 34.19 62.45 41.32
CA SER A 31 33.41 63.49 40.60
C SER A 31 32.09 63.09 39.91
N PRO A 32 31.06 63.96 39.99
CA PRO A 32 29.69 63.60 39.66
C PRO A 32 29.38 63.95 38.20
N VAL A 33 29.03 62.94 37.41
CA VAL A 33 28.22 63.11 36.21
C VAL A 33 27.25 61.94 36.22
N THR A 34 25.95 62.22 36.34
CA THR A 34 24.88 61.23 36.27
C THR A 34 24.46 61.02 34.82
N PRO A 35 24.69 59.85 34.20
CA PRO A 35 23.91 59.39 33.07
C PRO A 35 22.73 58.56 33.59
N ASP A 36 21.58 58.74 32.97
CA ASP A 36 20.31 58.14 33.39
C ASP A 36 20.34 56.61 33.20
N HIS A 37 20.54 55.85 34.29
CA HIS A 37 20.64 54.37 34.29
C HIS A 37 19.34 53.64 33.90
N ARG A 38 18.24 54.37 33.72
CA ARG A 38 16.90 53.81 33.45
C ARG A 38 16.72 53.34 32.00
N SER A 39 17.50 53.87 31.05
CA SER A 39 17.38 53.57 29.62
C SER A 39 18.10 52.28 29.18
N TYR A 40 19.23 51.95 29.81
CA TYR A 40 19.98 50.73 29.50
C TYR A 40 19.28 49.45 29.99
N PHE A 41 18.61 49.52 31.14
CA PHE A 41 17.86 48.39 31.71
C PHE A 41 16.65 48.00 30.85
N SER A 42 15.88 49.00 30.39
CA SER A 42 14.74 48.75 29.49
C SER A 42 15.15 48.10 28.16
N SER A 43 16.31 48.47 27.61
CA SER A 43 16.82 47.89 26.36
C SER A 43 17.30 46.43 26.54
N LEU A 44 17.97 46.14 27.66
CA LEU A 44 18.42 44.78 27.98
C LEU A 44 17.27 43.82 28.29
N ASP A 45 16.22 44.29 28.97
CA ASP A 45 15.03 43.47 29.24
C ASP A 45 14.31 43.09 27.95
N HIS A 46 14.23 44.00 26.98
CA HIS A 46 13.65 43.71 25.67
C HIS A 46 14.49 42.70 24.85
N LEU A 47 15.82 42.80 24.91
CA LEU A 47 16.69 41.85 24.21
C LEU A 47 16.70 40.46 24.85
N LEU A 48 16.65 40.38 26.18
CA LEU A 48 16.54 39.09 26.88
C LEU A 48 15.19 38.42 26.63
N LEU A 49 14.10 39.19 26.58
CA LEU A 49 12.79 38.65 26.23
C LEU A 49 12.76 38.12 24.79
N GLN A 50 13.39 38.84 23.84
CA GLN A 50 13.50 38.35 22.46
C GLN A 50 14.32 37.07 22.35
N LEU A 51 15.45 36.97 23.05
CA LEU A 51 16.27 35.76 23.03
C LEU A 51 15.57 34.56 23.67
N VAL A 52 14.83 34.77 24.76
CA VAL A 52 14.05 33.71 25.41
C VAL A 52 12.90 33.27 24.50
N GLU A 53 12.19 34.19 23.86
CA GLU A 53 11.08 33.86 22.95
C GLU A 53 11.57 33.15 21.68
N GLU A 54 12.75 33.52 21.18
CA GLU A 54 13.41 32.84 20.06
C GLU A 54 13.89 31.43 20.46
N GLU A 55 14.43 31.25 21.67
CA GLU A 55 14.82 29.93 22.18
C GLU A 55 13.61 29.03 22.43
N GLU A 56 12.50 29.59 22.93
CA GLU A 56 11.24 28.85 23.07
C GLU A 56 10.71 28.43 21.70
N SER A 57 10.63 29.36 20.72
CA SER A 57 10.15 29.06 19.37
C SER A 57 10.97 27.96 18.70
N ASN A 58 12.30 28.06 18.79
CA ASN A 58 13.21 27.05 18.23
C ASN A 58 13.03 25.67 18.89
N ARG A 59 12.74 25.63 20.19
CA ARG A 59 12.46 24.39 20.92
C ARG A 59 11.12 23.77 20.50
N TRP A 60 10.08 24.59 20.31
CA TRP A 60 8.78 24.12 19.82
C TRP A 60 8.86 23.58 18.40
N ASP A 61 9.67 24.19 17.54
CA ASP A 61 9.84 23.72 16.16
C ASP A 61 10.72 22.46 16.09
N ALA A 62 11.76 22.36 16.93
CA ALA A 62 12.54 21.13 17.10
C ALA A 62 11.69 19.96 17.62
N TRP A 63 10.77 20.23 18.55
CA TRP A 63 9.85 19.22 19.08
C TRP A 63 8.85 18.73 18.01
N LYS A 64 8.26 19.65 17.23
CA LYS A 64 7.37 19.29 16.11
C LYS A 64 8.09 18.45 15.04
N LEU A 65 9.34 18.80 14.73
CA LEU A 65 10.19 18.06 13.80
C LEU A 65 10.60 16.68 14.33
N SER A 66 10.72 16.50 15.66
CA SER A 66 10.95 15.18 16.27
C SER A 66 9.68 14.34 16.19
N ASP A 67 8.57 14.85 16.70
CA ASP A 67 7.30 14.12 16.80
C ASP A 67 6.78 13.66 15.43
N SER A 68 6.87 14.52 14.40
CA SER A 68 6.48 14.14 13.03
C SER A 68 7.40 13.08 12.42
N ARG A 69 8.72 13.14 12.66
CA ARG A 69 9.65 12.10 12.19
C ARG A 69 9.44 10.78 12.93
N ASP A 70 9.20 10.84 14.23
CA ASP A 70 8.95 9.68 15.06
C ASP A 70 7.61 9.02 14.69
N LEU A 71 6.58 9.79 14.34
CA LEU A 71 5.31 9.27 13.82
C LEU A 71 5.47 8.64 12.44
N GLU A 72 6.17 9.26 11.50
CA GLU A 72 6.44 8.68 10.18
C GLU A 72 7.25 7.38 10.28
N ILE A 73 8.27 7.35 11.13
CA ILE A 73 9.10 6.16 11.37
C ILE A 73 8.29 5.06 12.05
N ARG A 74 7.40 5.39 13.00
CA ARG A 74 6.52 4.41 13.68
C ARG A 74 5.40 3.90 12.76
N PHE A 75 4.88 4.73 11.87
CA PHE A 75 3.93 4.31 10.83
C PHE A 75 4.61 3.42 9.78
N ALA A 76 5.84 3.75 9.40
CA ALA A 76 6.63 2.97 8.45
C ALA A 76 7.17 1.64 9.03
N LEU A 77 7.38 1.54 10.36
CA LEU A 77 8.00 0.37 10.99
C LEU A 77 7.03 -0.65 11.62
N SER A 78 5.77 -0.31 11.93
CA SER A 78 5.05 -1.05 12.97
C SER A 78 3.91 -2.01 12.56
N GLY A 79 3.45 -2.07 11.31
CA GLY A 79 2.35 -3.02 11.03
C GLY A 79 1.77 -3.02 9.63
N ASP A 80 1.87 -1.92 8.89
CA ASP A 80 1.26 -1.86 7.55
C ASP A 80 1.96 -2.80 6.55
N SER A 81 3.25 -3.05 6.69
CA SER A 81 3.99 -3.98 5.82
C SER A 81 3.58 -5.44 6.06
N GLN A 82 3.55 -5.92 7.30
CA GLN A 82 3.20 -7.31 7.60
C GLN A 82 1.73 -7.63 7.24
N VAL A 83 0.81 -6.69 7.51
CA VAL A 83 -0.60 -6.84 7.18
C VAL A 83 -0.82 -6.76 5.67
N ALA A 84 -0.07 -5.92 4.94
CA ALA A 84 -0.10 -5.88 3.47
C ALA A 84 0.39 -7.19 2.85
N MET A 85 1.46 -7.80 3.38
CA MET A 85 1.98 -9.09 2.88
C MET A 85 1.00 -10.24 3.12
N ALA A 86 0.35 -10.29 4.28
CA ALA A 86 -0.69 -11.28 4.56
C ALA A 86 -1.94 -11.09 3.67
N TRP A 87 -2.31 -9.83 3.41
CA TRP A 87 -3.42 -9.50 2.52
C TRP A 87 -3.19 -9.99 1.09
N GLU A 88 -1.97 -9.84 0.56
CA GLU A 88 -1.59 -10.38 -0.75
C GLU A 88 -1.78 -11.90 -0.81
N VAL A 89 -1.26 -12.66 0.16
CA VAL A 89 -1.40 -14.12 0.19
C VAL A 89 -2.88 -14.53 0.21
N ILE A 90 -3.71 -13.86 1.00
CA ILE A 90 -5.16 -14.12 1.08
C ILE A 90 -5.85 -13.80 -0.26
N LEU A 91 -5.50 -12.69 -0.90
CA LEU A 91 -6.03 -12.33 -2.22
C LEU A 91 -5.68 -13.39 -3.28
N TRP A 92 -4.43 -13.84 -3.33
CA TRP A 92 -3.99 -14.89 -4.25
C TRP A 92 -4.68 -16.23 -3.97
N LEU A 93 -4.91 -16.55 -2.69
CA LEU A 93 -5.61 -17.76 -2.27
C LEU A 93 -7.09 -17.73 -2.67
N VAL A 94 -7.78 -16.61 -2.43
CA VAL A 94 -9.18 -16.41 -2.85
C VAL A 94 -9.28 -16.47 -4.37
N SER A 95 -8.37 -15.80 -5.08
CA SER A 95 -8.30 -15.86 -6.54
C SER A 95 -8.10 -17.28 -7.06
N PHE A 96 -7.32 -18.12 -6.37
CA PHE A 96 -7.11 -19.51 -6.75
C PHE A 96 -8.41 -20.31 -6.69
N PHE A 97 -9.18 -20.21 -5.60
CA PHE A 97 -10.46 -20.90 -5.47
C PHE A 97 -11.48 -20.42 -6.51
N ILE A 98 -11.49 -19.12 -6.80
CA ILE A 98 -12.39 -18.58 -7.82
C ILE A 98 -11.99 -19.08 -9.23
N SER A 99 -10.69 -19.10 -9.55
CA SER A 99 -10.19 -19.67 -10.81
C SER A 99 -10.55 -21.14 -10.97
N MET A 100 -10.46 -21.93 -9.89
CA MET A 100 -10.92 -23.32 -9.86
C MET A 100 -12.43 -23.43 -10.13
N ALA A 101 -13.24 -22.57 -9.52
CA ALA A 101 -14.68 -22.53 -9.76
C ALA A 101 -15.02 -22.18 -11.21
N LEU A 102 -14.32 -21.20 -11.81
CA LEU A 102 -14.50 -20.84 -13.23
C LEU A 102 -14.19 -22.01 -14.17
N ILE A 103 -13.11 -22.74 -13.91
CA ILE A 103 -12.77 -23.94 -14.68
C ILE A 103 -13.84 -25.01 -14.52
N ALA A 104 -14.34 -25.25 -13.30
CA ALA A 104 -15.39 -26.23 -13.06
C ALA A 104 -16.69 -25.89 -13.80
N LEU A 105 -17.09 -24.60 -13.81
CA LEU A 105 -18.26 -24.12 -14.56
C LEU A 105 -18.05 -24.28 -16.08
N ALA A 106 -16.88 -23.91 -16.60
CA ALA A 106 -16.54 -24.09 -18.02
C ALA A 106 -16.53 -25.57 -18.43
N PHE A 107 -16.00 -26.45 -17.56
CA PHE A 107 -15.97 -27.88 -17.80
C PHE A 107 -17.37 -28.50 -17.77
N TYR A 108 -18.23 -28.06 -16.84
CA TYR A 108 -19.64 -28.48 -16.80
C TYR A 108 -20.37 -28.15 -18.10
N GLN A 109 -20.14 -26.96 -18.67
CA GLN A 109 -20.71 -26.59 -19.97
C GLN A 109 -20.20 -27.46 -21.12
N LEU A 110 -18.91 -27.81 -21.11
CA LEU A 110 -18.33 -28.72 -22.12
C LEU A 110 -18.91 -30.13 -22.02
N ILE A 111 -19.13 -30.66 -20.81
CA ILE A 111 -19.80 -31.95 -20.61
C ILE A 111 -21.23 -31.88 -21.15
N CYS A 112 -22.01 -30.85 -20.79
CA CYS A 112 -23.39 -30.72 -21.29
C CYS A 112 -23.45 -30.63 -22.82
N LEU A 113 -22.45 -30.01 -23.45
CA LEU A 113 -22.33 -29.93 -24.90
C LEU A 113 -21.89 -31.28 -25.52
N SER A 114 -21.01 -32.01 -24.86
CA SER A 114 -20.58 -33.34 -25.28
C SER A 114 -21.71 -34.37 -25.16
N ASP A 115 -22.49 -34.33 -24.07
CA ASP A 115 -23.68 -35.17 -23.89
C ASP A 115 -24.71 -34.92 -25.00
N LEU A 116 -24.79 -33.68 -25.48
CA LEU A 116 -25.65 -33.31 -26.59
C LEU A 116 -25.14 -33.85 -27.95
N GLU A 117 -23.82 -33.85 -28.17
CA GLU A 117 -23.19 -34.35 -29.41
C GLU A 117 -23.39 -35.86 -29.60
N PHE A 118 -23.45 -36.61 -28.50
CA PHE A 118 -23.66 -38.06 -28.51
C PHE A 118 -25.13 -38.48 -28.39
N ASP A 119 -26.08 -37.55 -28.57
CA ASP A 119 -27.53 -37.77 -28.46
C ASP A 119 -27.99 -38.38 -27.10
N TYR A 120 -27.22 -38.18 -26.01
CA TYR A 120 -27.59 -38.71 -24.69
C TYR A 120 -28.72 -37.95 -24.00
N ILE A 121 -28.93 -36.67 -24.37
CA ILE A 121 -29.87 -35.77 -23.69
C ILE A 121 -30.61 -34.89 -24.69
N ASN A 122 -31.84 -34.50 -24.33
CA ASN A 122 -32.63 -33.60 -25.15
C ASN A 122 -31.95 -32.21 -25.27
N PRO A 123 -31.81 -31.66 -26.48
CA PRO A 123 -31.27 -30.32 -26.69
C PRO A 123 -31.96 -29.21 -25.90
N TYR A 124 -33.26 -29.35 -25.61
CA TYR A 124 -33.99 -28.39 -24.78
C TYR A 124 -33.48 -28.38 -23.34
N ASP A 125 -33.26 -29.56 -22.74
CA ASP A 125 -32.80 -29.69 -21.36
C ASP A 125 -31.34 -29.24 -21.21
N SER A 126 -30.48 -29.57 -22.17
CA SER A 126 -29.09 -29.11 -22.18
C SER A 126 -28.96 -27.60 -22.34
N SER A 127 -29.76 -26.98 -23.22
CA SER A 127 -29.71 -25.53 -23.45
C SER A 127 -30.14 -24.75 -22.20
N SER A 128 -31.17 -25.22 -21.49
CA SER A 128 -31.63 -24.64 -20.21
C SER A 128 -30.56 -24.73 -19.12
N ARG A 129 -29.91 -25.91 -18.97
CA ARG A 129 -28.83 -26.12 -18.00
C ARG A 129 -27.62 -25.25 -18.29
N ILE A 130 -27.21 -25.12 -19.55
CA ILE A 130 -26.07 -24.28 -19.93
C ILE A 130 -26.39 -22.80 -19.68
N ASN A 131 -27.60 -22.33 -20.02
CA ASN A 131 -28.00 -20.94 -19.79
C ASN A 131 -28.02 -20.57 -18.29
N ALA A 132 -28.46 -21.49 -17.42
CA ALA A 132 -28.45 -21.27 -15.97
C ALA A 132 -27.03 -21.11 -15.41
N VAL A 133 -26.03 -21.74 -16.04
CA VAL A 133 -24.63 -21.73 -15.60
C VAL A 133 -23.81 -20.62 -16.26
N VAL A 134 -24.23 -20.11 -17.42
CA VAL A 134 -23.49 -19.06 -18.15
C VAL A 134 -23.52 -17.72 -17.42
N ILE A 135 -24.64 -17.39 -16.78
CA ILE A 135 -24.81 -16.14 -16.02
C ILE A 135 -23.86 -16.08 -14.80
N PRO A 136 -23.84 -17.09 -13.90
CA PRO A 136 -22.94 -17.05 -12.75
C PRO A 136 -21.46 -17.06 -13.19
N GLU A 137 -21.08 -17.71 -14.28
CA GLU A 137 -19.71 -17.64 -14.82
C GLU A 137 -19.31 -16.20 -15.17
N PHE A 138 -20.16 -15.46 -15.88
CA PHE A 138 -19.87 -14.07 -16.25
C PHE A 138 -19.79 -13.14 -15.03
N VAL A 139 -20.66 -13.36 -14.04
CA VAL A 139 -20.65 -12.58 -12.79
C VAL A 139 -19.36 -12.84 -12.02
N ILE A 140 -18.97 -14.11 -11.86
CA ILE A 140 -17.75 -14.49 -11.14
C ILE A 140 -16.52 -13.93 -11.86
N GLN A 141 -16.45 -14.05 -13.19
CA GLN A 141 -15.30 -13.51 -13.92
C GLN A 141 -15.23 -11.98 -13.87
N GLY A 142 -16.37 -11.29 -13.99
CA GLY A 142 -16.44 -9.84 -13.82
C GLY A 142 -16.00 -9.41 -12.42
N ALA A 143 -16.40 -10.17 -11.39
CA ALA A 143 -16.00 -9.91 -10.01
C ALA A 143 -14.49 -10.07 -9.81
N VAL A 144 -13.86 -11.13 -10.33
CA VAL A 144 -12.39 -11.29 -10.26
C VAL A 144 -11.67 -10.17 -11.01
N CYS A 145 -12.20 -9.75 -12.16
CA CYS A 145 -11.63 -8.65 -12.94
C CYS A 145 -11.65 -7.34 -12.15
N ALA A 146 -12.77 -7.05 -11.48
CA ALA A 146 -12.90 -5.90 -10.60
C ALA A 146 -12.00 -6.01 -9.36
N LEU A 147 -11.86 -7.19 -8.76
CA LEU A 147 -10.95 -7.43 -7.64
C LEU A 147 -9.49 -7.14 -8.01
N PHE A 148 -9.03 -7.53 -9.20
CA PHE A 148 -7.68 -7.19 -9.68
C PHE A 148 -7.49 -5.71 -10.01
N LEU A 149 -8.55 -5.02 -10.43
CA LEU A 149 -8.52 -3.57 -10.64
C LEU A 149 -8.36 -2.80 -9.32
N ILE A 150 -9.09 -3.22 -8.29
CA ILE A 150 -9.03 -2.60 -6.94
C ILE A 150 -7.68 -2.85 -6.28
N THR A 151 -7.10 -4.05 -6.47
CA THR A 151 -5.79 -4.42 -5.91
C THR A 151 -4.61 -3.92 -6.73
N TRP A 152 -4.82 -3.02 -7.70
CA TRP A 152 -3.76 -2.40 -8.53
C TRP A 152 -2.88 -3.42 -9.28
N HIS A 153 -3.42 -4.59 -9.64
CA HIS A 153 -2.70 -5.61 -10.40
C HIS A 153 -2.88 -5.43 -11.92
N TRP A 154 -2.28 -4.36 -12.47
CA TRP A 154 -2.44 -3.91 -13.87
C TRP A 154 -2.15 -5.00 -14.90
N PHE A 155 -1.14 -5.84 -14.68
CA PHE A 155 -0.77 -6.89 -15.62
C PHE A 155 -1.84 -8.00 -15.71
N MET A 156 -2.38 -8.44 -14.57
CA MET A 156 -3.46 -9.44 -14.55
C MET A 156 -4.75 -8.89 -15.10
N PHE A 157 -5.05 -7.63 -14.78
CA PHE A 157 -6.18 -6.92 -15.35
C PHE A 157 -6.07 -6.85 -16.88
N LEU A 158 -4.89 -6.53 -17.44
CA LEU A 158 -4.72 -6.40 -18.89
C LEU A 158 -4.92 -7.72 -19.63
N ILE A 159 -4.54 -8.85 -19.03
CA ILE A 159 -4.81 -10.19 -19.58
C ILE A 159 -6.31 -10.53 -19.50
N MET A 160 -6.98 -10.16 -18.40
CA MET A 160 -8.42 -10.45 -18.23
C MET A 160 -9.37 -9.46 -18.91
N ALA A 161 -8.93 -8.24 -19.17
CA ALA A 161 -9.72 -7.17 -19.78
C ALA A 161 -10.31 -7.53 -21.14
N PRO A 162 -9.56 -8.06 -22.13
CA PRO A 162 -10.14 -8.41 -23.44
C PRO A 162 -11.20 -9.51 -23.33
N VAL A 163 -11.02 -10.47 -22.41
CA VAL A 163 -11.97 -11.55 -22.19
C VAL A 163 -13.23 -11.06 -21.48
N THR A 164 -13.07 -10.23 -20.46
CA THR A 164 -14.21 -9.61 -19.74
C THR A 164 -15.01 -8.70 -20.69
N TYR A 165 -14.33 -7.92 -21.53
CA TYR A 165 -14.96 -7.09 -22.55
C TYR A 165 -15.73 -7.92 -23.57
N PHE A 166 -15.17 -9.04 -24.03
CA PHE A 166 -15.87 -9.97 -24.92
C PHE A 166 -17.14 -10.52 -24.28
N HIS A 167 -17.07 -10.93 -23.00
CA HIS A 167 -18.24 -11.40 -22.26
C HIS A 167 -19.31 -10.32 -22.07
N ILE A 168 -18.91 -9.09 -21.73
CA ILE A 168 -19.83 -7.96 -21.58
C ILE A 168 -20.51 -7.63 -22.92
N ARG A 169 -19.76 -7.61 -24.03
CA ARG A 169 -20.35 -7.41 -25.37
C ARG A 169 -21.34 -8.51 -25.72
N LEU A 170 -21.03 -9.77 -25.40
CA LEU A 170 -21.90 -10.91 -25.67
C LEU A 170 -23.19 -10.83 -24.83
N TYR A 171 -23.09 -10.39 -23.59
CA TYR A 171 -24.22 -10.12 -22.71
C TYR A 171 -25.12 -8.99 -23.24
N LEU A 172 -24.52 -7.86 -23.66
CA LEU A 172 -25.23 -6.72 -24.24
C LEU A 172 -25.96 -7.07 -25.55
N GLN A 173 -25.38 -7.96 -26.36
CA GLN A 173 -26.00 -8.43 -27.60
C GLN A 173 -27.13 -9.46 -27.38
N ARG A 174 -27.45 -9.80 -26.13
CA ARG A 174 -28.42 -10.83 -25.72
C ARG A 174 -28.21 -12.22 -26.35
N LYS A 175 -27.07 -12.46 -27.02
CA LYS A 175 -26.65 -13.76 -27.56
C LYS A 175 -26.16 -14.75 -26.48
N HIS A 176 -26.43 -14.47 -25.21
CA HIS A 176 -26.16 -15.37 -24.08
C HIS A 176 -27.02 -16.64 -24.10
N LEU A 177 -28.19 -16.58 -24.76
CA LEU A 177 -29.11 -17.69 -24.89
C LEU A 177 -28.66 -18.58 -26.06
N ILE A 178 -28.38 -19.83 -25.75
CA ILE A 178 -28.21 -20.87 -26.76
C ILE A 178 -29.59 -21.13 -27.36
N ASP A 179 -29.75 -20.79 -28.64
CA ASP A 179 -30.95 -21.18 -29.38
C ASP A 179 -30.79 -22.62 -29.89
N VAL A 180 -31.75 -23.45 -29.52
CA VAL A 180 -31.74 -24.91 -29.63
C VAL A 180 -31.64 -25.36 -31.10
N THR A 181 -32.12 -24.53 -32.02
CA THR A 181 -32.21 -24.82 -33.46
C THR A 181 -30.94 -24.49 -34.25
N GLU A 182 -30.08 -23.58 -33.77
CA GLU A 182 -28.78 -23.28 -34.40
C GLU A 182 -27.62 -24.05 -33.77
N VAL A 183 -27.77 -24.54 -32.53
CA VAL A 183 -26.64 -25.15 -31.80
C VAL A 183 -26.09 -26.38 -32.50
N PHE A 184 -26.91 -27.21 -33.15
CA PHE A 184 -26.43 -28.36 -33.93
C PHE A 184 -25.70 -27.98 -35.21
N ARG A 185 -26.04 -26.84 -35.82
CA ARG A 185 -25.39 -26.37 -37.06
C ARG A 185 -24.02 -25.74 -36.80
N LEU A 186 -23.85 -25.11 -35.64
CA LEU A 186 -22.61 -24.45 -35.22
C LEU A 186 -21.86 -25.19 -34.08
N LEU A 187 -22.29 -26.40 -33.73
CA LEU A 187 -21.84 -27.13 -32.52
C LEU A 187 -20.32 -27.30 -32.47
N ASN A 188 -19.70 -27.60 -33.62
CA ASN A 188 -18.26 -27.78 -33.74
C ASN A 188 -17.47 -26.47 -33.57
N ASP A 189 -18.03 -25.33 -33.99
CA ASP A 189 -17.36 -24.04 -33.88
C ASP A 189 -17.56 -23.43 -32.48
N GLU A 190 -18.76 -23.55 -31.91
CA GLU A 190 -19.06 -23.18 -30.53
C GLU A 190 -18.26 -24.02 -29.52
N LYS A 191 -18.07 -25.32 -29.78
CA LYS A 191 -17.20 -26.21 -28.98
C LYS A 191 -15.76 -25.74 -28.99
N LYS A 192 -15.22 -25.34 -30.15
CA LYS A 192 -13.86 -24.78 -30.25
C LYS A 192 -13.73 -23.49 -29.45
N ILE A 193 -14.71 -22.59 -29.54
CA ILE A 193 -14.72 -21.33 -28.78
C ILE A 193 -14.74 -21.61 -27.27
N ARG A 194 -15.58 -22.53 -26.79
CA ARG A 194 -15.61 -22.93 -25.37
C ARG A 194 -14.34 -23.65 -24.92
N LEU A 195 -13.72 -24.45 -25.79
CA LEU A 195 -12.45 -25.11 -25.49
C LEU A 195 -11.31 -24.09 -25.41
N VAL A 196 -11.25 -23.12 -26.33
CA VAL A 196 -10.28 -22.00 -26.26
C VAL A 196 -10.47 -21.21 -24.97
N LYS A 197 -11.71 -20.97 -24.56
CA LYS A 197 -12.02 -20.34 -23.26
C LYS A 197 -11.50 -21.18 -22.08
N LEU A 198 -11.70 -22.50 -22.10
CA LEU A 198 -11.18 -23.40 -21.07
C LEU A 198 -9.64 -23.34 -21.00
N VAL A 199 -8.96 -23.40 -22.15
CA VAL A 199 -7.50 -23.28 -22.22
C VAL A 199 -7.03 -21.95 -21.63
N PHE A 200 -7.75 -20.86 -21.91
CA PHE A 200 -7.46 -19.57 -21.31
C PHE A 200 -7.61 -19.56 -19.78
N TYR A 201 -8.68 -20.16 -19.24
CA TYR A 201 -8.83 -20.30 -17.78
C TYR A 201 -7.76 -21.18 -17.15
N LEU A 202 -7.31 -22.24 -17.83
CA LEU A 202 -6.18 -23.06 -17.40
C LEU A 202 -4.89 -22.25 -17.36
N THR A 203 -4.61 -21.43 -18.38
CA THR A 203 -3.46 -20.52 -18.38
C THR A 203 -3.53 -19.53 -17.22
N LEU A 204 -4.70 -18.94 -16.96
CA LEU A 204 -4.92 -18.06 -15.80
C LEU A 204 -4.69 -18.78 -14.47
N LEU A 205 -5.12 -20.05 -14.35
CA LEU A 205 -4.88 -20.86 -13.16
C LEU A 205 -3.39 -21.05 -12.91
N PHE A 206 -2.60 -21.42 -13.94
CA PHE A 206 -1.16 -21.57 -13.80
C PHE A 206 -0.48 -20.27 -13.34
N ILE A 207 -0.89 -19.14 -13.91
CA ILE A 207 -0.40 -17.82 -13.52
C ILE A 207 -0.78 -17.50 -12.05
N THR A 208 -2.00 -17.81 -11.65
CA THR A 208 -2.49 -17.60 -10.28
C THR A 208 -1.72 -18.44 -9.28
N ILE A 209 -1.44 -19.71 -9.61
CA ILE A 209 -0.64 -20.62 -8.77
C ILE A 209 0.79 -20.08 -8.63
N TYR A 210 1.42 -19.67 -9.74
CA TYR A 210 2.77 -19.11 -9.69
C TYR A 210 2.85 -17.90 -8.75
N ARG A 211 1.88 -16.97 -8.86
CA ARG A 211 1.81 -15.80 -7.98
C ARG A 211 1.53 -16.15 -6.52
N LEU A 212 0.64 -17.11 -6.27
CA LEU A 212 0.36 -17.61 -4.93
C LEU A 212 1.61 -18.18 -4.28
N VAL A 213 2.35 -19.04 -4.99
CA VAL A 213 3.59 -19.63 -4.48
C VAL A 213 4.65 -18.54 -4.26
N ALA A 214 4.82 -17.61 -5.19
CA ALA A 214 5.77 -16.51 -5.03
C ALA A 214 5.45 -15.66 -3.79
N SER A 215 4.19 -15.28 -3.61
CA SER A 215 3.72 -14.51 -2.45
C SER A 215 3.89 -15.28 -1.14
N ALA A 216 3.59 -16.58 -1.13
CA ALA A 216 3.78 -17.43 0.04
C ALA A 216 5.26 -17.59 0.41
N VAL A 217 6.15 -17.77 -0.58
CA VAL A 217 7.60 -17.88 -0.35
C VAL A 217 8.15 -16.58 0.19
N THR A 218 7.80 -15.42 -0.38
CA THR A 218 8.24 -14.12 0.14
C THR A 218 7.76 -13.89 1.57
N SER A 219 6.53 -14.30 1.89
CA SER A 219 6.00 -14.19 3.26
C SER A 219 6.77 -15.06 4.27
N LEU A 220 7.33 -16.20 3.85
CA LEU A 220 8.11 -17.08 4.73
C LEU A 220 9.55 -16.57 4.92
N VAL A 221 10.17 -16.09 3.84
CA VAL A 221 11.56 -15.58 3.89
C VAL A 221 11.66 -14.35 4.79
N ASP A 222 10.67 -13.45 4.74
CA ASP A 222 10.66 -12.26 5.60
C ASP A 222 10.50 -12.62 7.08
N GLU A 223 9.83 -13.73 7.42
CA GLU A 223 9.68 -14.21 8.79
C GLU A 223 11.01 -14.76 9.35
N ASP A 224 11.77 -15.49 8.53
CA ASP A 224 13.10 -15.98 8.88
C ASP A 224 14.11 -14.81 9.09
N ASP A 225 14.10 -13.81 8.21
CA ASP A 225 14.99 -12.64 8.32
C ASP A 225 14.67 -11.79 9.56
N ALA A 226 13.39 -11.67 9.92
CA ALA A 226 12.96 -10.99 11.14
C ALA A 226 13.45 -11.73 12.40
N LEU A 227 13.44 -13.06 12.39
CA LEU A 227 13.97 -13.88 13.49
C LEU A 227 15.49 -13.74 13.61
N LEU A 228 16.23 -13.78 12.50
CA LEU A 228 17.69 -13.63 12.48
C LEU A 228 18.14 -12.22 12.89
N GLY A 229 17.39 -11.18 12.55
CA GLY A 229 17.65 -9.81 12.98
C GLY A 229 17.38 -9.54 14.47
N SER A 230 16.54 -10.38 15.11
CA SER A 230 16.17 -10.24 16.52
C SER A 230 17.19 -10.82 17.51
N GLY A 231 18.29 -11.42 17.02
CA GLY A 231 19.44 -11.79 17.85
C GLY A 231 19.15 -12.82 18.93
N ILE A 232 18.42 -13.89 18.57
CA ILE A 232 18.29 -15.12 19.37
C ILE A 232 19.07 -16.24 18.70
#